data_AF-A0A840J3G9-F1
#
_entry.id   AF-A0A840J3G9-F1
#
_cell.length_a   1.000
_cell.length_b   1.000
_cell.length_c   1.000
_cell.angle_alpha   90.00
_cell.angle_beta   90.00
_cell.angle_gamma   90.00
#
_symmetry.space_group_name_H-M   'P 1'
#
loop_
_entity.id
_entity.type
_entity.pdbx_description
1 polymer ?
#
loop_
_entity_poly.entity_id
_entity_poly.type
_entity_poly.pdbx_seq_one_letter_code
_entity_poly.pdbx_strand_id
1 'polypeptide(L)' 'MSGTAHLTGPRGDVLAWNITTTALFGDWSVVPDGRRNWGRFLFGSPGQRDLLASWRAKAPDYVGYLRGNRTTRSWCR' A
#
# COMPACT_ATOMS: atom_id res chain seq x y z
N MET A 1 15.15 -15.29 -6.03
CA MET A 1 14.56 -14.63 -4.84
C MET A 1 13.27 -13.96 -5.26
N SER A 2 12.15 -14.22 -4.58
CA SER A 2 10.88 -13.52 -4.87
C SER A 2 10.91 -12.13 -4.22
N GLY A 3 10.46 -11.10 -4.94
CA GLY A 3 10.32 -9.75 -4.41
C GLY A 3 9.09 -9.61 -3.50
N THR A 4 8.88 -8.42 -2.92
CA THR A 4 7.64 -8.12 -2.19
C THR A 4 6.47 -7.99 -3.16
N ALA A 5 5.36 -8.65 -2.86
CA ALA A 5 4.15 -8.61 -3.67
C ALA A 5 2.89 -8.56 -2.80
N HIS A 6 1.89 -7.80 -3.25
CA HIS A 6 0.60 -7.66 -2.59
C HIS A 6 -0.49 -7.26 -3.61
N LEU A 7 -1.75 -7.48 -3.24
CA LEU A 7 -2.93 -7.07 -4.00
C LEU A 7 -3.68 -5.98 -3.24
N THR A 8 -4.04 -4.91 -3.97
CA THR A 8 -4.72 -3.73 -3.42
C THR A 8 -6.02 -3.48 -4.18
N GLY A 9 -7.12 -3.32 -3.45
CA GLY A 9 -8.41 -2.93 -3.99
C GLY A 9 -8.47 -1.44 -4.37
N PRO A 10 -9.55 -0.98 -5.04
CA PRO A 10 -9.64 0.38 -5.61
C PRO A 10 -9.53 1.54 -4.61
N ARG A 11 -9.69 1.27 -3.31
CA ARG A 11 -9.63 2.25 -2.23
C ARG A 11 -8.37 2.13 -1.37
N GLY A 12 -7.39 1.33 -1.81
CA GLY A 12 -6.18 1.05 -1.04
C GLY A 12 -6.29 -0.13 -0.08
N ASP A 13 -7.40 -0.87 -0.10
CA ASP A 13 -7.61 -2.02 0.80
C ASP A 13 -6.69 -3.17 0.41
N VAL A 14 -6.01 -3.75 1.39
CA VAL A 14 -5.12 -4.89 1.14
C VAL A 14 -5.94 -6.17 1.13
N LEU A 15 -5.90 -6.87 -0.02
CA LEU A 15 -6.67 -8.10 -0.24
C LEU A 15 -5.82 -9.36 -0.05
N ALA A 16 -4.53 -9.31 -0.41
CA ALA A 16 -3.59 -10.41 -0.25
C ALA A 16 -2.14 -9.92 -0.26
N TRP A 17 -1.21 -10.72 0.28
CA TRP A 17 0.23 -10.44 0.26
C TRP A 17 1.04 -11.74 0.36
N ASN A 18 2.30 -11.68 -0.06
CA ASN A 18 3.23 -12.80 0.10
C ASN A 18 4.09 -12.66 1.38
N ILE A 19 4.78 -13.74 1.75
CA ILE A 19 5.59 -13.80 2.97
C ILE A 19 6.73 -12.76 3.00
N THR A 20 7.27 -12.38 1.85
CA THR A 20 8.32 -11.35 1.80
C THR A 20 7.76 -9.96 2.09
N THR A 21 6.51 -9.67 1.69
CA THR A 21 5.79 -8.46 2.13
C THR A 21 5.59 -8.49 3.65
N THR A 22 5.24 -9.64 4.24
CA THR A 22 5.14 -9.78 5.71
C THR A 22 6.47 -9.51 6.41
N ALA A 23 7.57 -10.05 5.88
CA ALA A 23 8.89 -9.84 6.45
C ALA A 23 9.31 -8.36 6.45
N LEU A 24 8.89 -7.60 5.43
CA LEU A 24 9.25 -6.19 5.30
C LEU A 24 8.30 -5.25 6.05
N PHE A 25 7.00 -5.42 5.87
CA PHE A 25 5.97 -4.51 6.35
C PHE A 25 5.27 -4.98 7.62
N GLY A 26 5.61 -6.17 8.11
CA GLY A 26 4.94 -6.82 9.23
C GLY A 26 3.73 -7.64 8.79
N ASP A 27 3.20 -8.42 9.72
CA ASP A 27 2.06 -9.27 9.44
C ASP A 27 0.77 -8.44 9.41
N TRP A 28 0.11 -8.43 8.26
CA TRP A 28 -1.19 -7.78 8.10
C TRP A 28 -2.35 -8.67 8.51
N SER A 29 -2.15 -9.97 8.77
CA SER A 29 -3.20 -10.88 9.23
C SER A 29 -3.80 -10.45 10.58
N VAL A 30 -2.99 -9.79 11.40
CA VAL A 30 -3.38 -9.28 12.72
C VAL A 30 -4.22 -8.00 12.65
N VAL A 31 -4.32 -7.39 11.47
CA VAL A 31 -5.12 -6.18 11.24
C VAL A 31 -6.50 -6.60 10.72
N PRO A 32 -7.61 -6.15 11.33
CA PRO A 32 -8.95 -6.49 10.87
C PRO A 32 -9.20 -6.05 9.42
N ASP A 33 -9.92 -6.85 8.65
CA ASP A 33 -10.15 -6.68 7.20
C ASP A 33 -10.56 -5.25 6.80
N GLY A 34 -11.54 -4.64 7.47
CA GLY A 34 -11.97 -3.25 7.20
C GLY A 34 -10.99 -2.15 7.65
N ARG A 35 -9.84 -2.54 8.20
CA ARG A 35 -8.75 -1.65 8.61
C ARG A 35 -7.46 -1.86 7.84
N ARG A 36 -7.32 -2.96 7.10
CA ARG A 36 -6.18 -3.26 6.24
C ARG A 36 -6.19 -2.37 5.00
N ASN A 37 -5.58 -1.20 5.12
CA ASN A 37 -5.55 -0.23 4.04
C ASN A 37 -4.17 0.43 3.97
N TRP A 38 -3.60 0.44 2.78
CA TRP A 38 -2.27 1.01 2.53
C TRP A 38 -2.17 2.49 2.87
N GLY A 39 -3.23 3.27 2.63
CA GLY A 39 -3.27 4.67 3.03
C GLY A 39 -3.16 4.83 4.55
N ARG A 40 -3.91 4.03 5.32
CA ARG A 40 -3.80 4.04 6.78
C ARG A 40 -2.41 3.64 7.25
N PHE A 41 -1.81 2.66 6.60
CA PHE A 41 -0.50 2.14 6.94
C PHE A 41 0.62 3.16 6.67
N LEU A 42 0.69 3.71 5.46
CA LEU A 42 1.73 4.65 5.04
C LEU A 42 1.60 6.01 5.71
N PHE A 43 0.37 6.53 5.85
CA PHE A 43 0.17 7.84 6.47
C PHE A 43 0.05 7.75 7.99
N GLY A 44 -0.24 6.58 8.56
CA GLY A 44 -0.37 6.40 10.01
C GLY A 44 0.94 6.06 10.74
N SER A 45 1.96 5.54 10.06
CA SER A 45 3.22 5.13 10.69
C SER A 45 4.45 5.71 9.98
N PRO A 46 5.25 6.56 10.65
CA PRO A 46 6.51 7.06 10.08
C PRO A 46 7.48 5.94 9.68
N GLY A 47 7.64 4.90 10.52
CA GLY A 47 8.58 3.80 10.25
C GLY A 47 8.26 2.99 8.99
N GLN A 48 7.00 2.95 8.57
CA GLN A 48 6.61 2.28 7.32
C GLN A 48 7.04 3.05 6.08
N ARG A 49 7.22 4.37 6.20
CA ARG A 49 7.67 5.24 5.12
C ARG A 49 9.16 5.05 4.85
N ASP A 50 9.93 4.74 5.89
CA ASP A 50 11.38 4.53 5.80
C ASP A 50 11.74 3.26 4.99
N LEU A 51 10.81 2.31 4.92
CA LEU A 51 10.94 1.11 4.08
C LEU A 51 10.72 1.42 2.58
N LEU A 52 10.27 2.63 2.24
CA LEU A 52 10.02 3.04 0.86
C LEU A 52 11.12 3.99 0.38
N ALA A 53 11.91 3.52 -0.59
CA ALA A 53 13.08 4.21 -1.14
C ALA A 53 12.91 5.72 -1.46
N SER A 54 11.71 6.18 -1.83
CA SER A 54 11.45 7.59 -2.13
C SER A 54 10.07 8.03 -1.66
N TRP A 55 9.80 7.87 -0.36
CA TRP A 55 8.49 8.21 0.22
C TRP A 55 8.01 9.62 -0.15
N ARG A 56 8.88 10.64 -0.07
CA ARG A 56 8.52 12.03 -0.41
C ARG A 56 8.00 12.19 -1.84
N ALA A 57 8.52 11.42 -2.78
CA ALA A 57 8.07 11.43 -4.17
C ALA A 57 6.81 10.56 -4.37
N LYS A 58 6.67 9.45 -3.63
CA LYS A 58 5.54 8.52 -3.74
C LYS A 58 4.26 8.99 -3.06
N ALA A 59 4.36 9.79 -2.00
CA ALA A 59 3.19 10.20 -1.21
C ALA A 59 2.16 11.01 -2.02
N PRO A 60 2.55 12.01 -2.86
CA PRO A 60 1.61 12.73 -3.71
C PRO A 60 0.89 11.82 -4.71
N ASP A 61 1.60 10.87 -5.34
CA ASP A 61 1.02 9.90 -6.28
C ASP A 61 -0.04 9.03 -5.60
N TYR A 62 0.27 8.55 -4.39
CA TYR A 62 -0.65 7.73 -3.62
C TYR A 62 -1.90 8.52 -3.19
N VAL A 63 -1.74 9.78 -2.78
CA VAL A 63 -2.88 10.68 -2.50
C VAL A 63 -3.69 10.96 -3.77
N GLY A 64 -3.01 11.15 -4.91
CA GLY A 64 -3.63 11.32 -6.21
C GLY A 64 -4.47 10.11 -6.61
N TYR A 65 -3.94 8.90 -6.43
CA TYR A 65 -4.67 7.64 -6.62
C TYR A 65 -5.95 7.58 -5.76
N LEU A 66 -5.87 7.90 -4.47
CA LEU A 66 -7.03 7.88 -3.57
C LEU A 66 -8.07 8.96 -3.90
N ARG A 67 -7.64 10.13 -4.38
CA ARG A 67 -8.53 11.24 -4.81
C ARG A 67 -9.11 11.04 -6.20
N GLY A 68 -8.41 10.31 -7.06
CA GLY A 68 -8.71 10.07 -8.48
C GLY A 68 -9.91 9.16 -8.74
N ASN A 69 -10.81 8.97 -7.78
CA ASN A 69 -12.06 8.22 -7.93
C ASN A 69 -13.10 8.98 -8.79
N ARG A 70 -12.75 9.18 -10.06
CA ARG A 70 -13.67 9.23 -11.20
C ARG A 70 -12.88 8.82 -12.45
N THR A 71 -12.79 7.51 -12.68
CA THR A 71 -12.32 6.88 -13.93
C THR A 71 -10.94 7.30 -14.44
N THR A 72 -9.88 6.52 -14.15
CA THR A 72 -8.72 6.45 -15.06
C THR A 72 -7.99 5.11 -14.98
N ARG A 73 -8.14 4.32 -16.06
CA ARG A 73 -7.35 3.13 -16.40
C ARG A 73 -5.93 3.53 -16.88
N SER A 74 -5.16 4.30 -16.12
CA SER A 74 -3.81 4.71 -16.56
C SER A 74 -2.66 4.00 -15.86
N TRP A 75 -2.90 3.28 -14.76
CA TRP A 75 -1.84 2.69 -13.94
C TRP A 75 -1.31 1.33 -14.45
N CYS A 76 -1.66 0.93 -15.67
CA CYS A 76 -1.22 -0.31 -16.32
C CYS A 76 -0.53 -0.07 -17.67
N ARG A 77 0.08 1.11 -17.87
CA ARG A 77 0.93 1.40 -19.02
C ARG A 77 2.32 1.82 -18.55
#